data_AF-A0A8D2L270-F1
#
_entry.id   AF-A0A8D2L270-F1
#
_cell.length_a   1.000
_cell.length_b   1.000
_cell.length_c   1.000
_cell.angle_alpha   90.00
_cell.angle_beta   90.00
_cell.angle_gamma   90.00
#
_symmetry.space_group_name_H-M   'P 1'
#
loop_
_entity.id
_entity.type
_entity.pdbx_description
1 polymer ?
#
loop_
_entity_poly.entity_id
_entity_poly.type
_entity_poly.pdbx_seq_one_letter_code
_entity_poly.pdbx_strand_id
1 'polypeptide(L)'
;RALTLEEYLDGDFNYKTYFPYWISRNEYLHQSAEDDIILHNAESGSSVVLLTNSTLKKVNASNYMISADHDFILLESNYSKVKSLGFGWVWSLLDSGGRWEVPHIQSPALCIYIFSHIHLA
;
A
#
# COMPACT_ATOMS: atom_id res chain seq x y z
N ARG A 1 -11.09 35.05 14.75
CA ARG A 1 -10.10 35.46 13.72
C ARG A 1 -10.49 34.78 12.42
N ALA A 2 -10.32 35.42 11.26
CA ALA A 2 -10.52 34.76 9.96
C ALA A 2 -9.34 33.79 9.67
N LEU A 3 -9.60 32.74 8.90
CA LEU A 3 -8.57 31.84 8.35
C LEU A 3 -7.71 32.60 7.33
N THR A 4 -6.40 32.40 7.37
CA THR A 4 -5.50 32.91 6.31
C THR A 4 -5.30 31.89 5.21
N LEU A 5 -4.74 32.32 4.07
CA LEU A 5 -4.42 31.41 2.97
C LEU A 5 -3.29 30.44 3.37
N GLU A 6 -2.30 30.92 4.12
CA GLU A 6 -1.19 30.10 4.62
C GLU A 6 -1.71 28.99 5.53
N GLU A 7 -2.61 29.31 6.45
CA GLU A 7 -3.27 28.34 7.33
C GLU A 7 -4.04 27.26 6.55
N TYR A 8 -4.64 27.63 5.42
CA TYR A 8 -5.32 26.69 4.54
C TYR A 8 -4.33 25.80 3.75
N LEU A 9 -3.21 26.36 3.29
CA LEU A 9 -2.22 25.65 2.47
C LEU A 9 -1.27 24.76 3.26
N ASP A 10 -0.97 25.10 4.52
CA ASP A 10 -0.13 24.28 5.41
C ASP A 10 -0.79 22.92 5.73
N GLY A 11 -2.10 22.81 5.52
CA GLY A 11 -2.83 21.55 5.62
C GLY A 11 -3.26 21.18 7.03
N ASP A 12 -3.07 22.06 8.02
CA ASP A 12 -3.52 21.87 9.41
C ASP A 12 -5.03 21.64 9.53
N PHE A 13 -5.81 22.16 8.57
CA PHE A 13 -7.26 22.01 8.50
C PHE A 13 -7.71 20.83 7.63
N ASN A 14 -6.78 20.04 7.09
CA ASN A 14 -7.15 18.85 6.32
C ASN A 14 -7.73 17.79 7.26
N TYR A 15 -8.93 17.33 6.95
CA TYR A 15 -9.50 16.18 7.64
C TYR A 15 -8.73 14.91 7.23
N LYS A 16 -8.48 14.04 8.21
CA LYS A 16 -7.94 12.71 7.94
C LYS A 16 -9.10 11.79 7.59
N THR A 17 -8.89 10.97 6.57
CA THR A 17 -9.81 9.90 6.21
C THR A 17 -9.24 8.57 6.67
N TYR A 18 -10.13 7.65 7.00
CA TYR A 18 -9.76 6.27 7.33
C TYR A 18 -10.49 5.34 6.38
N PHE A 19 -9.74 4.75 5.45
CA PHE A 19 -10.26 3.82 4.47
C PHE A 19 -9.65 2.44 4.74
N PRO A 20 -10.38 1.52 5.41
CA PRO A 20 -9.91 0.16 5.59
C PRO A 20 -9.82 -0.54 4.23
N TYR A 21 -8.64 -1.05 3.92
CA TYR A 21 -8.42 -1.83 2.71
C TYR A 21 -8.75 -3.30 3.01
N TRP A 22 -9.99 -3.69 2.76
CA TRP A 22 -10.48 -5.05 3.02
C TRP A 22 -9.83 -6.06 2.10
N ILE A 23 -9.29 -7.12 2.69
CA ILE A 23 -8.64 -8.23 1.97
C ILE A 23 -9.40 -9.54 2.16
N SER A 24 -10.19 -9.64 3.24
CA SER A 24 -11.09 -10.74 3.51
C SER A 24 -12.37 -10.22 4.17
N ARG A 25 -13.27 -11.11 4.59
CA ARG A 25 -14.52 -10.75 5.29
C ARG A 25 -14.24 -10.06 6.62
N ASN A 26 -13.21 -10.47 7.33
CA ASN A 26 -12.91 -10.04 8.69
C ASN A 26 -11.55 -9.35 8.81
N GLU A 27 -10.77 -9.25 7.74
CA GLU A 27 -9.46 -8.61 7.77
C GLU A 27 -9.35 -7.44 6.80
N TYR A 28 -8.70 -6.40 7.28
CA TYR A 28 -8.35 -5.24 6.47
C TYR A 28 -6.99 -4.69 6.85
N LEU A 29 -6.38 -3.99 5.89
CA LEU A 29 -5.14 -3.25 6.07
C LEU A 29 -5.42 -1.79 6.39
N HIS A 30 -4.60 -1.22 7.25
CA HIS A 30 -4.52 0.22 7.45
C HIS A 30 -3.10 0.65 7.80
N GLN A 31 -2.82 1.93 7.62
CA GLN A 31 -1.54 2.53 7.98
C GLN A 31 -1.61 3.12 9.40
N SER A 32 -0.59 2.83 10.21
CA SER A 32 -0.43 3.39 11.55
C SER A 32 0.09 4.83 11.52
N ALA A 33 0.20 5.46 12.69
CA ALA A 33 0.77 6.81 12.82
C ALA A 33 2.28 6.84 12.50
N GLU A 34 2.96 5.70 12.67
CA GLU A 34 4.37 5.47 12.37
C GLU A 34 4.61 5.03 10.92
N ASP A 35 3.58 5.05 10.07
CA ASP A 35 3.60 4.61 8.68
C ASP A 35 3.89 3.10 8.48
N ASP A 36 3.67 2.29 9.51
CA ASP A 36 3.65 0.82 9.40
C ASP A 36 2.31 0.35 8.79
N ILE A 37 2.33 -0.73 8.02
CA ILE A 37 1.13 -1.38 7.50
C ILE A 37 0.68 -2.43 8.50
N ILE A 38 -0.55 -2.26 8.99
CA ILE A 38 -1.17 -3.09 10.00
C ILE A 38 -2.23 -3.98 9.35
N LEU A 39 -2.13 -5.29 9.59
CA LEU A 39 -3.22 -6.23 9.33
C LEU A 39 -4.09 -6.30 10.57
N HIS A 40 -5.35 -5.91 10.44
CA HIS A 40 -6.33 -5.94 11.52
C HIS A 40 -7.43 -6.95 11.24
N ASN A 41 -7.70 -7.81 12.22
CA ASN A 41 -8.85 -8.69 12.21
C ASN A 41 -9.99 -8.05 13.01
N ALA A 42 -11.05 -7.63 12.32
CA ALA A 42 -12.21 -6.95 12.88
C ALA A 42 -13.10 -7.85 13.75
N GLU A 43 -13.00 -9.18 13.62
CA GLU A 43 -13.78 -10.14 14.40
C GLU A 43 -13.13 -10.43 15.76
N SER A 44 -11.82 -10.68 15.79
CA SER A 44 -11.07 -10.92 17.03
C SER A 44 -10.57 -9.63 17.69
N GLY A 45 -10.49 -8.53 16.94
CA GLY A 45 -9.87 -7.27 17.36
C GLY A 45 -8.33 -7.32 17.38
N SER A 46 -7.71 -8.41 16.92
CA SER A 46 -6.25 -8.54 16.91
C SER A 46 -5.62 -7.77 15.74
N SER A 47 -4.45 -7.17 15.99
CA SER A 47 -3.65 -6.49 14.97
C SER A 47 -2.23 -7.03 14.96
N VAL A 48 -1.63 -7.13 13.78
CA VAL A 48 -0.20 -7.42 13.60
C VAL A 48 0.43 -6.41 12.67
N VAL A 49 1.70 -6.07 12.92
CA VAL A 49 2.50 -5.26 11.99
C VAL A 49 2.90 -6.17 10.84
N LEU A 50 2.31 -5.93 9.67
CA LEU A 50 2.60 -6.69 8.46
C LEU A 50 3.89 -6.17 7.80
N LEU A 51 4.02 -4.85 7.66
CA LEU A 51 5.22 -4.20 7.14
C LEU A 51 5.58 -3.01 8.01
N THR A 52 6.87 -2.89 8.31
CA THR A 52 7.36 -1.67 8.95
C THR A 52 7.62 -0.57 7.92
N ASN A 53 7.50 0.68 8.34
CA ASN A 53 7.90 1.84 7.57
C ASN A 53 9.35 1.73 7.08
N SER A 54 10.23 1.11 7.87
CA SER A 54 11.62 0.87 7.48
C SER A 54 11.72 -0.07 6.27
N THR A 55 10.84 -1.07 6.15
CA THR A 55 10.77 -1.98 5.01
C THR A 55 10.26 -1.25 3.76
N LEU A 56 9.23 -0.42 3.89
CA LEU A 56 8.68 0.38 2.78
C LEU A 56 9.72 1.38 2.23
N LYS A 57 10.46 2.04 3.13
CA LYS A 57 11.50 3.02 2.77
C LYS A 57 12.67 2.40 2.00
N LYS A 58 13.00 1.12 2.22
CA LYS A 58 14.09 0.44 1.49
C LYS A 58 13.86 0.42 -0.01
N VAL A 59 12.61 0.32 -0.45
CA VAL A 59 12.23 0.30 -1.87
C VAL A 59 11.54 1.59 -2.31
N ASN A 60 11.44 2.60 -1.43
CA ASN A 60 10.71 3.83 -1.67
C ASN A 60 9.25 3.58 -2.15
N ALA A 61 8.54 2.69 -1.44
CA ALA A 61 7.19 2.31 -1.81
C ALA A 61 6.19 3.45 -1.55
N SER A 62 5.36 3.77 -2.54
CA SER A 62 4.23 4.70 -2.46
C SER A 62 2.89 3.99 -2.24
N ASN A 63 2.81 2.70 -2.57
CA ASN A 63 1.58 1.92 -2.47
C ASN A 63 1.91 0.44 -2.23
N TYR A 64 0.91 -0.33 -1.78
CA TYR A 64 1.07 -1.75 -1.48
C TYR A 64 -0.19 -2.54 -1.78
N MET A 65 -0.03 -3.85 -2.00
CA MET A 65 -1.14 -4.81 -2.12
C MET A 65 -0.68 -6.17 -1.56
N ILE A 66 -1.60 -6.94 -0.98
CA ILE A 66 -1.32 -8.27 -0.43
C ILE A 66 -2.15 -9.31 -1.18
N SER A 67 -1.59 -10.51 -1.35
CA SER A 67 -2.31 -11.68 -1.82
C SER A 67 -3.34 -12.17 -0.78
N ALA A 68 -4.40 -12.84 -1.24
CA ALA A 68 -5.48 -13.30 -0.36
C ALA A 68 -5.00 -14.40 0.63
N ASP A 69 -3.98 -15.17 0.26
CA ASP A 69 -3.31 -16.17 1.10
C ASP A 69 -2.25 -15.58 2.03
N HIS A 70 -2.00 -14.26 1.96
CA HIS A 70 -0.98 -13.52 2.71
C HIS A 70 0.48 -13.93 2.43
N ASP A 71 0.72 -14.76 1.40
CA ASP A 71 2.06 -15.24 1.07
C ASP A 71 2.90 -14.17 0.35
N PHE A 72 2.26 -13.24 -0.36
CA PHE A 72 2.93 -12.23 -1.17
C PHE A 72 2.43 -10.82 -0.90
N ILE A 73 3.38 -9.90 -0.82
CA ILE A 73 3.15 -8.46 -0.75
C ILE A 73 3.81 -7.80 -1.95
N LEU A 74 3.03 -7.01 -2.66
CA LEU A 74 3.48 -6.18 -3.75
C LEU A 74 3.72 -4.77 -3.24
N LEU A 75 4.91 -4.23 -3.49
CA LEU A 75 5.25 -2.84 -3.20
C LEU A 75 5.45 -2.07 -4.49
N GLU A 76 4.65 -1.02 -4.65
CA GLU A 76 4.73 -0.09 -5.76
C GLU A 76 5.69 1.04 -5.41
N SER A 77 6.70 1.26 -6.24
CA SER A 77 7.66 2.34 -6.05
C SER A 77 7.96 3.08 -7.35
N ASN A 78 8.69 4.19 -7.21
CA ASN A 78 9.18 4.99 -8.33
C ASN A 78 8.06 5.45 -9.29
N TYR A 79 6.90 5.82 -8.72
CA TYR A 79 5.84 6.45 -9.48
C TYR A 79 6.38 7.72 -10.15
N SER A 80 6.43 7.72 -11.47
CA SER A 80 6.77 8.90 -12.26
C SER A 80 5.61 9.24 -13.19
N LYS A 81 5.10 10.45 -13.04
CA LYS A 81 4.10 11.01 -13.95
C LYS A 81 4.80 11.38 -15.26
N VAL A 82 4.70 10.50 -16.26
CA VAL A 82 5.17 10.78 -17.62
C VAL A 82 4.12 11.64 -18.31
N LYS A 83 4.56 12.66 -19.06
CA LYS A 83 3.68 13.76 -19.50
C LYS A 83 2.42 13.28 -20.23
N SER A 84 1.34 14.01 -19.95
CA SER A 84 -0.02 14.00 -20.49
C SER A 84 -0.88 12.73 -20.39
N LEU A 85 -0.38 11.49 -20.46
CA LEU A 85 -1.24 10.29 -20.39
C LEU A 85 -0.57 9.01 -19.82
N GLY A 86 0.67 9.09 -19.31
CA GLY A 86 1.43 7.89 -18.93
C GLY A 86 1.89 7.88 -17.47
N PHE A 87 1.81 6.71 -16.83
CA PHE A 87 2.39 6.45 -15.52
C PHE A 87 3.41 5.32 -15.62
N GLY A 88 4.62 5.53 -15.09
CA GLY A 88 5.63 4.48 -14.92
C GLY A 88 5.67 4.02 -13.47
N TRP A 89 5.69 2.70 -13.25
CA TRP A 89 5.67 2.05 -11.94
C TRP A 89 6.77 0.99 -11.87
N VAL A 90 7.42 0.85 -10.72
CA VAL A 90 8.30 -0.27 -10.40
C VAL A 90 7.63 -1.10 -9.32
N TRP A 91 7.61 -2.42 -9.48
CA TRP A 91 6.98 -3.32 -8.54
C TRP A 91 8.03 -4.22 -7.90
N SER A 92 7.98 -4.38 -6.57
CA SER A 92 8.80 -5.34 -5.83
C SER A 92 7.90 -6.37 -5.16
N LEU A 93 8.23 -7.66 -5.26
CA LEU A 93 7.55 -8.71 -4.50
C LEU A 93 8.32 -8.99 -3.21
N LEU A 94 7.56 -9.17 -2.14
CA LEU A 94 8.05 -9.59 -0.85
C LEU A 94 7.28 -10.85 -0.46
N ASP A 95 8.01 -11.93 -0.26
CA ASP A 95 7.48 -13.15 0.36
C ASP A 95 7.30 -12.90 1.88
N SER A 96 6.26 -13.49 2.46
CA SER A 96 6.00 -13.63 3.90
C SER A 96 7.24 -14.02 4.74
N GLY A 97 8.19 -14.76 4.15
CA GLY A 97 9.49 -15.09 4.76
C GLY A 97 10.51 -13.94 4.84
N GLY A 98 10.16 -12.73 4.36
CA GLY A 98 11.01 -11.54 4.38
C GLY A 98 12.06 -11.48 3.26
N ARG A 99 11.96 -12.35 2.25
CA ARG A 99 12.85 -12.38 1.10
C ARG A 99 12.33 -11.47 0.00
N TRP A 100 13.18 -10.55 -0.45
CA TRP A 100 12.90 -9.69 -1.60
C TRP A 100 13.11 -10.44 -2.90
N GLU A 101 12.08 -10.51 -3.73
CA GLU A 101 12.22 -10.85 -5.14
C GLU A 101 11.77 -9.62 -5.93
N VAL A 102 12.68 -9.02 -6.69
CA VAL A 102 12.34 -7.87 -7.54
C VAL A 102 12.22 -8.36 -8.97
N PRO A 103 11.09 -8.93 -9.40
CA PRO A 103 10.84 -9.04 -10.81
C PRO A 103 10.62 -7.61 -11.32
N HIS A 104 11.44 -7.18 -12.27
CA HIS A 104 11.25 -5.91 -12.95
C HIS A 104 10.00 -6.00 -13.87
N ILE A 105 8.80 -5.96 -13.29
CA ILE A 105 7.54 -6.05 -14.03
C ILE A 105 7.24 -4.67 -14.64
N GLN A 106 7.39 -4.56 -15.96
CA GLN A 106 7.23 -3.30 -16.70
C GLN A 106 5.76 -2.98 -17.09
N SER A 107 4.80 -3.87 -16.82
CA SER A 107 3.43 -3.72 -17.32
C SER A 107 2.38 -3.78 -16.20
N PRO A 108 1.59 -2.70 -16.00
CA PRO A 108 0.46 -2.67 -15.06
C PRO A 108 -0.61 -3.75 -15.36
N ALA A 109 -0.82 -4.06 -16.65
CA ALA A 109 -1.84 -5.02 -17.08
C ALA A 109 -1.49 -6.47 -16.71
N LEU A 110 -0.21 -6.83 -16.76
CA LEU A 110 0.29 -8.14 -16.31
C LEU A 110 0.20 -8.26 -14.79
N CYS A 111 0.39 -7.16 -14.06
CA CYS A 111 0.29 -7.13 -12.60
C CYS A 111 -1.16 -7.32 -12.13
N ILE A 112 -2.11 -6.61 -12.73
CA ILE A 112 -3.56 -6.81 -12.47
C ILE A 112 -4.01 -8.23 -12.85
N TYR A 113 -3.49 -8.79 -13.94
CA TYR A 113 -3.83 -10.15 -14.39
C TYR A 113 -3.30 -11.26 -13.47
N ILE A 114 -2.07 -11.11 -12.96
CA ILE A 114 -1.51 -12.01 -11.93
C ILE A 114 -2.37 -11.93 -10.66
N PHE A 115 -2.85 -10.74 -10.29
CA PHE A 115 -3.64 -10.54 -9.07
C PHE A 115 -5.12 -10.90 -9.18
N SER A 116 -5.75 -10.79 -10.35
CA SER A 116 -7.12 -11.27 -10.54
C SER A 116 -7.25 -12.78 -10.35
N HIS A 117 -6.15 -13.52 -10.54
CA HIS A 117 -6.05 -14.94 -10.23
C HIS A 117 -5.69 -15.23 -8.76
N ILE A 118 -5.17 -14.24 -8.03
CA ILE A 118 -4.95 -14.29 -6.57
C ILE A 118 -6.25 -13.94 -5.81
N HIS A 119 -7.19 -13.21 -6.43
CA HIS A 119 -8.53 -12.93 -5.87
C HIS A 119 -9.58 -14.03 -6.14
N LEU A 120 -9.24 -15.11 -6.85
CA LEU A 120 -10.20 -16.15 -7.31
C LEU A 120 -9.91 -17.57 -6.80
N ALA A 121 -9.07 -17.73 -5.77
CA ALA A 121 -8.91 -19.00 -5.05
C ALA A 121 -9.68 -18.99 -3.73
#